data_AF-A0A377ZE42-F1
#
_entry.id   AF-A0A377ZE42-F1
#
_cell.length_a   1.000
_cell.length_b   1.000
_cell.length_c   1.000
_cell.angle_alpha   90.00
_cell.angle_beta   90.00
_cell.angle_gamma   90.00
#
_symmetry.space_group_name_H-M   'P 1'
#
loop_
_entity.id
_entity.type
_entity.pdbx_description
1 polymer ?
#
loop_
_entity_poly.entity_id
_entity_poly.type
_entity_poly.pdbx_seq_one_letter_code
_entity_poly.pdbx_strand_id
1 'polypeptide(L)' 'MDNQISVPPALTGNYAFFFDLDGTLADIQPHPDQVVIPDSTLQALNALAQQQGARWH' A
#
# COMPACT_ATOMS: atom_id res chain seq x y z
N MET A 1 -3.11 -23.42 2.30
CA MET A 1 -1.63 -23.38 2.23
C MET A 1 -1.32 -22.15 1.39
N ASP A 2 -1.36 -20.96 2.00
CA ASP A 2 -1.62 -19.73 1.25
C ASP A 2 -0.58 -18.63 1.55
N ASN A 3 0.61 -19.02 1.99
CA ASN A 3 1.71 -18.10 2.28
C ASN A 3 2.62 -17.87 1.06
N GLN A 4 2.06 -17.91 -0.15
CA GLN A 4 2.84 -17.61 -1.33
C GLN A 4 2.95 -16.08 -1.45
N ILE A 5 3.99 -15.52 -0.84
CA ILE A 5 4.40 -14.13 -1.09
C ILE A 5 4.82 -14.10 -2.57
N SER A 6 3.88 -13.73 -3.44
CA SER A 6 4.13 -13.57 -4.86
C SER A 6 5.16 -12.47 -5.03
N VAL A 7 6.17 -12.70 -5.89
CA VAL A 7 7.16 -11.70 -6.24
C VAL A 7 6.43 -10.41 -6.67
N PRO A 8 6.83 -9.23 -6.17
CA PRO A 8 6.20 -7.99 -6.57
C PRO A 8 6.22 -7.89 -8.10
N PRO A 9 5.09 -7.59 -8.76
CA PRO A 9 5.08 -7.43 -10.20
C PRO A 9 6.07 -6.34 -10.58
N ALA A 10 6.83 -6.56 -11.65
CA ALA A 10 7.68 -5.52 -12.20
C ALA A 10 6.80 -4.32 -12.60
N LEU A 11 7.15 -3.13 -12.13
CA LEU A 11 6.40 -1.88 -12.35
C LEU A 11 6.58 -1.35 -13.79
N THR A 12 6.65 -2.22 -14.78
CA THR A 12 6.93 -1.90 -16.20
C THR A 12 5.67 -1.73 -17.04
N GLY A 13 4.48 -1.80 -16.42
CA GLY A 13 3.17 -1.62 -17.05
C GLY A 13 2.28 -0.66 -16.26
N ASN A 14 1.12 -0.31 -16.83
CA ASN A 14 0.15 0.60 -16.24
C ASN A 14 -0.77 -0.19 -15.28
N TYR A 15 -0.40 -0.23 -14.00
CA TYR A 15 -1.11 -1.00 -12.98
C TYR A 15 -1.97 -0.09 -12.10
N ALA A 16 -3.22 -0.50 -11.85
CA ALA A 16 -4.04 0.07 -10.79
C ALA A 16 -3.82 -0.74 -9.51
N PHE A 17 -3.34 -0.07 -8.47
CA PHE A 17 -3.12 -0.69 -7.16
C PHE A 17 -4.30 -0.37 -6.24
N PHE A 18 -4.84 -1.41 -5.60
CA PHE A 18 -5.87 -1.29 -4.59
C PHE A 18 -5.29 -1.85 -3.29
N PHE A 19 -5.22 -1.00 -2.27
CA PHE A 19 -4.71 -1.39 -0.96
C PHE A 19 -5.85 -1.28 0.06
N ASP A 20 -5.99 -2.30 0.89
CA ASP A 20 -6.78 -2.21 2.11
C ASP A 20 -6.00 -1.43 3.17
N LEU A 21 -6.70 -0.80 4.11
CA LEU A 21 -6.09 0.10 5.10
C LEU A 21 -5.72 -0.67 6.37
N ASP A 22 -6.72 -1.14 7.10
CA ASP A 22 -6.56 -1.77 8.41
C ASP A 22 -6.23 -3.26 8.25
N GLY A 23 -5.09 -3.68 8.79
CA GLY A 23 -4.60 -5.06 8.63
C GLY A 23 -3.85 -5.34 7.34
N THR A 24 -3.60 -4.31 6.51
CA THR A 24 -2.71 -4.39 5.34
C THR A 24 -1.65 -3.28 5.33
N LEU A 25 -2.05 -2.01 5.41
CA LEU A 25 -1.13 -0.86 5.41
C LEU A 25 -0.89 -0.26 6.80
N ALA A 26 -1.86 -0.41 7.69
CA ALA A 26 -1.78 -0.06 9.10
C ALA A 26 -2.03 -1.30 9.96
N ASP A 27 -1.38 -1.37 11.12
CA ASP A 27 -1.61 -2.45 12.08
C ASP A 27 -3.07 -2.44 12.56
N ILE A 28 -3.64 -3.63 12.77
CA ILE A 28 -4.98 -3.75 13.35
C ILE A 28 -4.93 -3.22 14.78
N GLN A 29 -5.65 -2.14 15.03
CA GLN A 29 -5.79 -1.55 16.35
C GLN A 29 -7.12 -1.94 16.99
N PRO A 30 -7.19 -2.01 18.34
CA PRO A 30 -8.41 -2.37 19.05
C PRO A 30 -9.52 -1.32 18.89
N HIS A 31 -9.17 -0.08 18.53
CA HIS A 31 -10.12 0.98 18.23
C HIS A 31 -9.77 1.72 16.92
N PRO A 32 -10.79 2.14 16.14
CA PRO A 32 -10.61 2.71 14.81
C PRO A 32 -9.92 4.09 14.81
N ASP A 33 -9.99 4.83 15.91
CA ASP A 33 -9.32 6.13 16.08
C ASP A 33 -7.82 6.01 16.36
N GLN A 34 -7.32 4.80 16.62
CA GLN A 34 -5.91 4.54 16.91
C GLN A 34 -5.11 4.09 15.68
N VAL A 35 -5.79 3.90 14.54
CA VAL A 35 -5.15 3.53 13.29
C VAL A 35 -4.24 4.66 12.83
N VAL A 36 -2.95 4.36 12.70
CA VAL A 36 -1.95 5.27 12.17
C VAL A 36 -1.23 4.59 11.03
N ILE A 37 -1.15 5.27 9.88
CA ILE A 37 -0.31 4.83 8.77
C ILE A 37 1.11 5.31 9.06
N PRO A 38 2.11 4.42 9.11
CA PRO A 38 3.50 4.82 9.29
C PRO A 38 4.00 5.74 8.15
N ASP A 39 4.86 6.70 8.49
CA ASP A 39 5.44 7.63 7.50
C ASP A 39 6.20 6.89 6.38
N SER A 40 6.87 5.79 6.69
CA SER A 40 7.54 4.93 5.71
C SER A 40 6.57 4.33 4.70
N THR A 41 5.38 3.91 5.14
CA THR A 41 4.32 3.40 4.27
C THR A 41 3.80 4.51 3.35
N LEU A 42 3.59 5.72 3.87
CA LEU A 42 3.20 6.87 3.06
C LEU A 42 4.26 7.24 2.00
N GLN A 43 5.55 7.22 2.37
CA GLN A 43 6.65 7.49 1.45
C GLN A 43 6.71 6.44 0.32
N ALA A 44 6.51 5.16 0.65
CA ALA A 44 6.49 4.08 -0.34
C ALA A 44 5.29 4.21 -1.30
N LEU A 45 4.10 4.50 -0.79
CA LEU A 45 2.91 4.75 -1.60
C LEU A 45 3.08 5.95 -2.53
N ASN A 46 3.71 7.02 -2.04
CA ASN A 46 4.00 8.19 -2.86
C ASN A 46 4.99 7.88 -3.99
N ALA A 47 6.06 7.14 -3.70
CA ALA A 47 7.01 6.69 -4.73
C ALA A 47 6.32 5.82 -5.80
N LEU A 48 5.44 4.91 -5.36
CA LEU A 48 4.68 4.04 -6.25
C LEU A 48 3.69 4.82 -7.13
N ALA A 49 2.99 5.80 -6.57
CA ALA A 49 2.08 6.67 -7.31
C ALA A 49 2.81 7.50 -8.38
N GLN A 50 3.97 8.05 -8.04
CA GLN A 50 4.81 8.81 -8.98
C GLN A 50 5.31 7.93 -10.14
N GLN A 51 5.72 6.70 -9.87
CA GLN A 51 6.19 5.76 -10.89
C GLN A 51 5.07 5.32 -11.85
N GLN A 52 3.82 5.29 -11.38
CA GLN A 52 2.65 4.86 -12.15
C GLN A 52 1.89 6.02 -12.79
N GLY A 53 2.36 7.26 -12.64
CA GLY A 53 1.66 8.45 -13.16
C GLY A 53 0.32 8.73 -12.46
N ALA A 54 0.06 8.10 -11.32
CA ALA A 54 -1.14 8.31 -10.52
C ALA A 54 -1.03 9.67 -9.82
N ARG A 55 -1.85 10.63 -10.23
CA ARG A 55 -1.93 11.95 -9.63
C ARG A 55 -2.96 11.91 -8.51
N TRP A 56 -2.54 12.08 -7.26
CA TRP A 56 -3.45 12.34 -6.15
C TRP A 56 -4.27 13.59 -6.49
N HIS A 57 -5.60 13.48 -6.52
CA HIS A 57 -6.53 14.57 -6.82
C HIS A 57 -7.40 14.83 -5.60
#